data_AF-A0A137P6X0-F1
#
_entry.id   AF-A0A137P6X0-F1
#
_cell.length_a   1.000
_cell.length_b   1.000
_cell.length_c   1.000
_cell.angle_alpha   90.00
_cell.angle_beta   90.00
_cell.angle_gamma   90.00
#
_symmetry.space_group_name_H-M   'P 1'
#
loop_
_entity.id
_entity.type
_entity.pdbx_description
1 polymer ?
#
loop_
_entity_poly.entity_id
_entity_poly.type
_entity_poly.pdbx_seq_one_letter_code
_entity_poly.pdbx_strand_id
1 'polypeptide(L)'
;MINNERIEYDGVPPFVDDEMDYDSVDSENNHYWECEDEDCEGCLGIVKNPSTSKISRALKNLNEKLKKHSRNLEHLEISETSNAVPYQYHFNIAILSYFTGLVHLYMEFTNNPLEELNSCFEKLEKLETLELRYVGIITWDGPQKVIDLHFPQSLVELRINTGQNYDNAPHLEEDGWNDEGWMDEDIHFTVVPQALPNLKSLTYVHMTSNIAKIIQEFIQLNPQLEFVRSNNTSFNARTLQIIEHIPGLEYETAEDDY
;
A
#
# COMPACT_ATOMS: atom_id res chain seq x y z
N MET A 1 -17.02 -12.53 -20.56
CA MET A 1 -16.01 -13.44 -19.99
C MET A 1 -15.14 -12.57 -19.12
N ILE A 2 -15.19 -12.75 -17.81
CA ILE A 2 -14.30 -12.03 -16.88
C ILE A 2 -12.99 -12.83 -16.90
N ASN A 3 -11.94 -12.27 -17.50
CA ASN A 3 -10.62 -12.87 -17.47
C ASN A 3 -10.03 -12.58 -16.09
N ASN A 4 -10.11 -13.55 -15.17
CA ASN A 4 -9.35 -13.53 -13.93
C ASN A 4 -7.89 -13.89 -14.25
N GLU A 5 -7.15 -12.97 -14.85
CA GLU A 5 -5.69 -13.08 -14.94
C GLU A 5 -5.11 -12.70 -13.59
N ARG A 6 -4.64 -13.71 -12.83
CA ARG A 6 -3.82 -13.47 -11.64
C ARG A 6 -2.38 -13.32 -12.09
N ILE A 7 -1.81 -12.13 -11.93
CA ILE A 7 -0.37 -11.91 -12.09
C ILE A 7 0.24 -12.15 -10.71
N GLU A 8 0.78 -13.35 -10.50
CA GLU A 8 1.61 -13.62 -9.32
C GLU A 8 2.99 -13.03 -9.58
N TYR A 9 3.31 -11.96 -8.85
CA TYR A 9 4.67 -11.49 -8.66
C TYR A 9 4.97 -11.77 -7.19
N ASP A 10 5.90 -12.68 -6.94
CA ASP A 10 6.31 -13.15 -5.60
C ASP A 10 6.98 -12.05 -4.75
N GLY A 11 7.12 -10.84 -5.29
CA GLY A 11 7.76 -9.72 -4.60
C GLY A 11 9.27 -9.91 -4.47
N VAL A 12 9.83 -10.98 -5.03
CA VAL A 12 11.25 -11.26 -5.00
C VAL A 12 11.86 -10.55 -6.21
N PRO A 13 12.68 -9.49 -6.01
CA PRO A 13 13.39 -8.93 -7.13
C PRO A 13 14.26 -10.04 -7.75
N PRO A 14 14.42 -10.06 -9.08
CA PRO A 14 15.10 -11.16 -9.79
C PRO A 14 16.59 -11.35 -9.44
N PHE A 15 17.11 -10.58 -8.48
CA PHE A 15 18.47 -10.68 -7.94
C PHE A 15 18.51 -11.32 -6.54
N VAL A 16 17.37 -11.79 -6.01
CA VAL A 16 17.28 -12.52 -4.74
C VAL A 16 17.09 -14.03 -4.95
N ASP A 17 16.68 -14.46 -6.14
CA ASP A 17 16.33 -15.87 -6.44
C ASP A 17 17.40 -16.68 -7.21
N ASP A 18 18.53 -16.08 -7.58
CA ASP A 18 19.61 -16.84 -8.21
C ASP A 18 20.60 -17.29 -7.12
N GLU A 19 20.60 -18.60 -6.85
CA GLU A 19 21.54 -19.39 -6.04
C GLU A 19 21.17 -19.69 -4.56
N MET A 20 20.12 -20.49 -4.36
CA MET A 20 20.12 -21.47 -3.27
C MET A 20 20.04 -22.89 -3.82
N ASP A 21 21.14 -23.33 -4.45
CA ASP A 21 21.36 -24.72 -4.80
C ASP A 21 21.73 -25.47 -3.50
N TYR A 22 20.71 -25.91 -2.75
CA TYR A 22 20.84 -26.60 -1.45
C TYR A 22 21.49 -27.99 -1.51
N ASP A 23 22.04 -28.39 -2.66
CA ASP A 23 22.52 -29.76 -2.92
C ASP A 23 24.05 -29.89 -3.01
N SER A 24 24.84 -29.00 -2.38
CA SER A 24 26.29 -29.23 -2.21
C SER A 24 26.72 -29.32 -0.75
N VAL A 25 26.39 -30.47 -0.15
CA VAL A 25 27.11 -31.01 1.00
C VAL A 25 28.50 -31.42 0.53
N ASP A 26 29.47 -30.51 0.60
CA ASP A 26 30.90 -30.76 0.86
C ASP A 26 31.73 -29.58 0.35
N SER A 27 32.17 -28.72 1.26
CA SER A 27 33.48 -28.05 1.15
C SER A 27 33.67 -27.14 2.35
N GLU A 28 34.45 -27.63 3.31
CA GLU A 28 35.21 -26.83 4.25
C GLU A 28 36.05 -25.79 3.49
N ASN A 29 35.50 -24.60 3.25
CA ASN A 29 36.28 -23.40 3.02
C ASN A 29 35.44 -22.18 3.33
N ASN A 30 35.62 -21.68 4.55
CA ASN A 30 35.29 -20.33 4.97
C ASN A 30 35.96 -19.34 4.01
N HIS A 31 35.22 -18.98 2.98
CA HIS A 31 35.58 -17.93 2.07
C HIS A 31 34.68 -16.74 2.40
N TYR A 32 35.06 -16.04 3.48
CA TYR A 32 34.77 -14.62 3.65
C TYR A 32 35.38 -13.89 2.45
N TRP A 33 34.68 -13.87 1.32
CA TRP A 33 35.01 -12.96 0.24
C TRP A 33 34.45 -11.61 0.65
N GLU A 34 35.34 -10.75 1.16
CA GLU A 34 35.17 -9.31 1.08
C GLU A 34 35.12 -8.96 -0.41
N CYS A 35 33.96 -9.11 -1.03
CA CYS A 35 33.72 -8.59 -2.36
C CYS A 35 33.61 -7.07 -2.22
N GLU A 36 34.66 -6.37 -2.63
CA GLU A 36 34.67 -4.91 -2.75
C GLU A 36 33.72 -4.41 -3.86
N ASP A 37 33.17 -5.33 -4.67
CA ASP A 37 32.16 -5.00 -5.67
C ASP A 37 30.79 -4.80 -5.00
N GLU A 38 30.27 -3.58 -5.05
CA GLU A 38 28.91 -3.24 -4.59
C GLU A 38 27.82 -4.06 -5.32
N ASP A 39 28.17 -4.66 -6.45
CA ASP A 39 27.24 -5.35 -7.34
C ASP A 39 27.34 -6.89 -7.35
N CYS A 40 28.18 -7.51 -6.52
CA CYS A 40 28.37 -8.98 -6.52
C CYS A 40 27.06 -9.77 -6.28
N GLU A 41 26.75 -10.69 -7.19
CA GLU A 41 25.52 -11.52 -7.20
C GLU A 41 25.59 -12.76 -6.28
N GLY A 42 26.61 -12.90 -5.41
CA GLY A 42 26.81 -14.10 -4.57
C GLY A 42 27.14 -13.85 -3.10
N CYS A 43 26.98 -12.62 -2.59
CA CYS A 43 27.33 -12.31 -1.20
C CYS A 43 26.14 -12.51 -0.26
N LEU A 44 26.04 -13.69 0.36
CA LEU A 44 25.07 -14.04 1.42
C LEU A 44 25.24 -13.27 2.75
N GLY A 45 25.83 -12.08 2.75
CA GLY A 45 26.29 -11.43 3.98
C GLY A 45 25.58 -10.14 4.39
N ILE A 46 25.14 -9.32 3.44
CA ILE A 46 24.57 -7.99 3.72
C ILE A 46 23.57 -7.69 2.61
N VAL A 47 22.29 -7.56 2.92
CA VAL A 47 21.32 -7.03 1.96
C VAL A 47 21.73 -5.56 1.73
N LYS A 48 22.46 -5.29 0.65
CA LYS A 48 22.83 -3.93 0.27
C LYS A 48 21.66 -3.29 -0.47
N ASN A 49 21.46 -2.00 -0.23
CA ASN A 49 20.58 -1.17 -1.05
C ASN A 49 20.93 -1.38 -2.54
N PRO A 50 20.00 -1.84 -3.39
CA PRO A 50 20.27 -2.06 -4.80
C PRO A 50 20.60 -0.71 -5.46
N SER A 51 21.63 -0.71 -6.30
CA SER A 51 21.99 0.49 -7.06
C SER A 51 20.82 0.94 -7.96
N THR A 52 20.73 2.23 -8.25
CA THR A 52 19.72 2.79 -9.18
C THR A 52 19.75 2.09 -10.55
N SER A 53 20.92 1.61 -10.97
CA SER A 53 21.08 0.86 -12.21
C SER A 53 20.42 -0.53 -12.17
N LYS A 54 20.47 -1.22 -11.03
CA LYS A 54 19.79 -2.51 -10.80
C LYS A 54 18.27 -2.32 -10.81
N ILE A 55 17.76 -1.34 -10.07
CA ILE A 55 16.32 -1.00 -10.06
C ILE A 55 15.84 -0.69 -11.48
N SER A 56 16.58 0.15 -12.22
CA SER A 56 16.23 0.52 -13.60
C SER A 56 16.17 -0.69 -14.55
N ARG A 57 17.12 -1.64 -14.41
CA ARG A 57 17.15 -2.88 -15.20
C ARG A 57 15.96 -3.77 -14.87
N ALA A 58 15.65 -3.95 -13.60
CA ALA A 58 14.51 -4.74 -13.15
C ALA A 58 13.18 -4.12 -13.63
N LEU A 59 13.00 -2.80 -13.51
CA LEU A 59 11.84 -2.09 -14.03
C LEU A 59 11.70 -2.22 -15.54
N LYS A 60 12.80 -2.17 -16.30
CA LYS A 60 12.77 -2.41 -17.75
C LYS A 60 12.24 -3.81 -18.07
N ASN A 61 12.73 -4.82 -17.34
CA ASN A 61 12.28 -6.20 -17.52
C ASN A 61 10.80 -6.39 -17.14
N LEU A 62 10.36 -5.79 -16.03
CA LEU A 62 8.94 -5.77 -15.63
C LEU A 62 8.09 -5.14 -16.73
N ASN A 63 8.46 -3.98 -17.25
CA ASN A 63 7.72 -3.30 -18.31
C ASN A 63 7.60 -4.16 -19.58
N GLU A 64 8.63 -4.91 -19.97
CA GLU A 64 8.55 -5.86 -21.09
C GLU A 64 7.63 -7.06 -20.79
N LYS A 65 7.55 -7.50 -19.53
CA LYS A 65 6.58 -8.53 -19.09
C LYS A 65 5.15 -7.97 -19.16
N LEU A 66 4.91 -6.80 -18.58
CA LEU A 66 3.59 -6.14 -18.55
C LEU A 66 3.02 -5.92 -19.96
N LYS A 67 3.86 -5.57 -20.94
CA LYS A 67 3.45 -5.43 -22.36
C LYS A 67 2.80 -6.68 -22.97
N LYS A 68 3.02 -7.86 -22.39
CA LYS A 68 2.42 -9.12 -22.85
C LYS A 68 1.01 -9.34 -22.31
N HIS A 69 0.59 -8.56 -21.31
CA HIS A 69 -0.72 -8.65 -20.68
C HIS A 69 -1.70 -7.65 -21.25
N SER A 70 -2.99 -7.96 -21.11
CA SER A 70 -4.06 -7.03 -21.47
C SER A 70 -4.08 -5.85 -20.50
N ARG A 71 -4.24 -4.62 -21.02
CA ARG A 71 -4.44 -3.43 -20.19
C ARG A 71 -5.82 -3.35 -19.53
N ASN A 72 -6.74 -4.24 -19.92
CA ASN A 72 -8.11 -4.28 -19.40
C ASN A 72 -8.22 -5.14 -18.13
N LEU A 73 -7.18 -5.16 -17.29
CA LEU A 73 -7.26 -5.78 -15.98
C LEU A 73 -8.22 -4.94 -15.13
N GLU A 74 -9.26 -5.60 -14.60
CA GLU A 74 -10.27 -4.94 -13.77
C GLU A 74 -9.98 -5.07 -12.27
N HIS A 75 -9.24 -6.09 -11.87
CA HIS A 75 -8.95 -6.40 -10.47
C HIS A 75 -7.45 -6.53 -10.26
N LEU A 76 -6.90 -5.78 -9.32
CA LEU A 76 -5.50 -5.87 -8.94
C LEU A 76 -5.37 -5.94 -7.43
N GLU A 77 -4.60 -6.93 -6.97
CA GLU A 77 -4.23 -7.13 -5.58
C GLU A 77 -2.71 -7.02 -5.50
N ILE A 78 -2.21 -6.09 -4.68
CA ILE A 78 -0.80 -5.96 -4.35
C ILE A 78 -0.68 -6.19 -2.86
N SER A 79 -0.15 -7.34 -2.47
CA SER A 79 0.13 -7.67 -1.08
C SER A 79 1.61 -7.99 -0.96
N GLU A 80 2.28 -7.34 -0.02
CA GLU A 80 3.69 -7.54 0.28
C GLU A 80 3.82 -8.33 1.59
N THR A 81 4.84 -9.19 1.68
CA THR A 81 5.16 -9.80 2.98
C THR A 81 5.99 -8.80 3.77
N SER A 82 5.58 -8.52 5.01
CA SER A 82 6.19 -7.53 5.89
C SER A 82 7.72 -7.64 5.88
N ASN A 83 8.40 -6.49 5.72
CA ASN A 83 9.85 -6.27 5.71
C ASN A 83 10.61 -6.73 4.45
N ALA A 84 9.94 -7.35 3.47
CA ALA A 84 10.61 -7.83 2.27
C ALA A 84 10.74 -6.70 1.23
N VAL A 85 11.88 -6.01 1.31
CA VAL A 85 12.49 -5.15 0.27
C VAL A 85 11.97 -3.70 0.24
N PRO A 86 12.76 -2.73 0.76
CA PRO A 86 12.41 -1.30 0.77
C PRO A 86 12.36 -0.61 -0.60
N TYR A 87 12.37 -1.38 -1.69
CA TYR A 87 12.35 -0.89 -3.06
C TYR A 87 11.16 -1.40 -3.85
N GLN A 88 10.30 -2.22 -3.24
CA GLN A 88 9.15 -2.83 -3.88
C GLN A 88 8.16 -1.77 -4.42
N TYR A 89 8.10 -0.62 -3.76
CA TYR A 89 7.31 0.53 -4.18
C TYR A 89 7.59 1.00 -5.61
N HIS A 90 8.83 0.85 -6.11
CA HIS A 90 9.17 1.20 -7.50
C HIS A 90 8.40 0.32 -8.51
N PHE A 91 8.15 -0.94 -8.16
CA PHE A 91 7.44 -1.89 -9.00
C PHE A 91 5.93 -1.68 -8.90
N ASN A 92 5.39 -1.41 -7.71
CA ASN A 92 3.97 -1.11 -7.51
C ASN A 92 3.51 0.06 -8.40
N ILE A 93 4.25 1.17 -8.36
CA ILE A 93 3.95 2.35 -9.18
C ILE A 93 3.99 2.01 -10.68
N ALA A 94 4.94 1.17 -11.12
CA ALA A 94 5.02 0.75 -12.52
C ALA A 94 3.83 -0.13 -12.93
N ILE A 95 3.38 -1.04 -12.06
CA ILE A 95 2.20 -1.90 -12.26
C ILE A 95 0.93 -1.04 -12.34
N LEU A 96 0.70 -0.17 -11.34
CA LEU A 96 -0.45 0.72 -11.27
C LEU A 96 -0.53 1.68 -12.47
N SER A 97 0.62 2.22 -12.89
CA SER A 97 0.69 3.08 -14.08
C SER A 97 0.37 2.36 -15.38
N TYR A 98 0.52 1.03 -15.43
CA TYR A 98 0.24 0.24 -16.63
C TYR A 98 -1.24 -0.17 -16.73
N PHE A 99 -1.85 -0.59 -15.62
CA PHE A 99 -3.24 -1.05 -15.56
C PHE A 99 -4.19 0.09 -15.16
N THR A 100 -4.49 1.00 -16.10
CA THR A 100 -5.39 2.14 -15.83
C THR A 100 -6.88 1.78 -15.92
N GLY A 101 -7.21 0.55 -16.33
CA GLY A 101 -8.58 0.06 -16.49
C GLY A 101 -9.19 -0.56 -15.24
N LEU A 102 -8.55 -0.44 -14.09
CA LEU A 102 -8.95 -1.08 -12.84
C LEU A 102 -10.30 -0.60 -12.34
N VAL A 103 -11.08 -1.55 -11.83
CA VAL A 103 -12.35 -1.36 -11.13
C VAL A 103 -12.17 -1.66 -9.64
N HIS A 104 -11.32 -2.62 -9.30
CA HIS A 104 -11.00 -3.00 -7.92
C HIS A 104 -9.48 -2.98 -7.70
N LEU A 105 -9.04 -2.26 -6.68
CA LEU A 105 -7.65 -2.20 -6.24
C LEU A 105 -7.56 -2.51 -4.75
N TYR A 106 -6.80 -3.54 -4.42
CA TYR A 106 -6.45 -3.90 -3.05
C TYR A 106 -4.95 -3.76 -2.87
N MET A 107 -4.53 -3.02 -1.85
CA MET A 107 -3.14 -2.83 -1.48
C MET A 107 -2.96 -3.14 -0.01
N GLU A 108 -2.06 -4.08 0.30
CA GLU A 108 -1.81 -4.53 1.66
C GLU A 108 -0.30 -4.65 1.95
N PHE A 109 0.14 -4.11 3.10
CA PHE A 109 1.55 -4.08 3.52
C PHE A 109 2.49 -3.39 2.54
N THR A 110 1.97 -2.56 1.63
CA THR A 110 2.75 -1.89 0.58
C THR A 110 3.30 -0.55 1.03
N ASN A 111 4.51 -0.20 0.60
CA ASN A 111 5.03 1.17 0.70
C ASN A 111 4.88 1.91 -0.63
N ASN A 112 4.51 3.19 -0.63
CA ASN A 112 4.34 3.97 -1.86
C ASN A 112 4.71 5.45 -1.65
N PRO A 113 5.53 6.04 -2.54
CA PRO A 113 5.71 7.48 -2.61
C PRO A 113 4.39 8.20 -2.88
N LEU A 114 4.09 9.23 -2.08
CA LEU A 114 2.80 9.94 -2.12
C LEU A 114 2.49 10.51 -3.51
N GLU A 115 3.42 11.25 -4.11
CA GLU A 115 3.23 11.95 -5.38
C GLU A 115 2.99 10.96 -6.54
N GLU A 116 3.76 9.87 -6.57
CA GLU A 116 3.63 8.84 -7.57
C GLU A 116 2.33 8.04 -7.43
N LEU A 117 1.91 7.75 -6.19
CA LEU A 117 0.63 7.08 -5.93
C LEU A 117 -0.55 7.96 -6.34
N ASN A 118 -0.52 9.26 -5.99
CA ASN A 118 -1.52 10.22 -6.42
C ASN A 118 -1.59 10.31 -7.96
N SER A 119 -0.43 10.37 -8.63
CA SER A 119 -0.39 10.33 -10.10
C SER A 119 -0.94 9.04 -10.71
N CYS A 120 -0.91 7.92 -9.99
CA CYS A 120 -1.59 6.70 -10.39
C CYS A 120 -3.09 6.83 -10.21
N PHE A 121 -3.57 7.25 -9.03
CA PHE A 121 -4.99 7.42 -8.74
C PHE A 121 -5.69 8.36 -9.73
N GLU A 122 -5.06 9.47 -10.12
CA GLU A 122 -5.60 10.38 -11.14
C GLU A 122 -5.93 9.70 -12.49
N LYS A 123 -5.28 8.58 -12.81
CA LYS A 123 -5.47 7.82 -14.06
C LYS A 123 -6.46 6.66 -13.92
N LEU A 124 -6.89 6.32 -12.70
CA LEU A 124 -7.80 5.20 -12.42
C LEU A 124 -9.27 5.64 -12.47
N GLU A 125 -9.70 6.15 -13.64
CA GLU A 125 -11.04 6.75 -13.84
C GLU A 125 -12.23 5.79 -13.65
N LYS A 126 -11.96 4.48 -13.59
CA LYS A 126 -12.97 3.42 -13.45
C LYS A 126 -12.96 2.74 -12.08
N LEU A 127 -12.11 3.19 -11.16
CA LEU A 127 -11.93 2.51 -9.88
C LEU A 127 -13.17 2.70 -9.00
N GLU A 128 -13.88 1.61 -8.73
CA GLU A 128 -15.08 1.58 -7.91
C GLU A 128 -14.76 1.13 -6.47
N THR A 129 -13.80 0.22 -6.28
CA THR A 129 -13.37 -0.24 -4.96
C THR A 129 -11.89 0.03 -4.75
N LEU A 130 -11.56 0.71 -3.66
CA LEU A 130 -10.20 0.86 -3.16
C LEU A 130 -10.10 0.37 -1.73
N GLU A 131 -9.21 -0.59 -1.49
CA GLU A 131 -8.88 -1.08 -0.17
C GLU A 131 -7.38 -0.90 0.10
N LEU A 132 -7.08 -0.13 1.15
CA LEU A 132 -5.73 0.16 1.63
C LEU A 132 -5.61 -0.41 3.05
N ARG A 133 -4.82 -1.47 3.22
CA ARG A 133 -4.60 -2.13 4.52
C ARG A 133 -3.13 -2.07 4.88
N TYR A 134 -2.79 -1.51 6.03
CA TYR A 134 -1.39 -1.43 6.45
C TYR A 134 -0.53 -0.87 5.31
N VAL A 135 -0.90 0.28 4.77
CA VAL A 135 -0.13 0.90 3.67
C VAL A 135 0.83 1.93 4.23
N GLY A 136 2.09 1.86 3.79
CA GLY A 136 3.10 2.87 4.04
C GLY A 136 3.06 3.94 2.95
N ILE A 137 3.06 5.20 3.35
CA ILE A 137 3.22 6.34 2.47
C ILE A 137 4.59 6.94 2.73
N ILE A 138 5.34 7.22 1.67
CA ILE A 138 6.65 7.86 1.76
C ILE A 138 6.48 9.33 1.38
N THR A 139 6.81 10.23 2.30
CA THR A 139 6.80 11.68 2.07
C THR A 139 8.21 12.26 2.18
N TRP A 140 8.71 12.82 1.09
CA TRP A 140 10.09 13.35 1.01
C TRP A 140 10.31 14.67 1.75
N ASP A 141 9.23 15.35 2.17
CA ASP A 141 9.28 16.60 2.94
C ASP A 141 9.24 16.39 4.47
N GLY A 142 9.45 15.15 4.94
CA GLY A 142 9.40 14.76 6.36
C GLY A 142 8.03 14.24 6.82
N PRO A 143 7.87 13.88 8.11
CA PRO A 143 6.72 13.14 8.58
C PRO A 143 5.48 14.01 8.61
N GLN A 144 4.45 13.55 7.92
CA GLN A 144 3.11 14.10 7.91
C GLN A 144 2.15 13.13 8.61
N LYS A 145 1.46 13.62 9.66
CA LYS A 145 0.38 12.88 10.33
C LYS A 145 -0.95 12.92 9.56
N VAL A 146 -1.04 13.79 8.55
CA VAL A 146 -2.20 13.96 7.70
C VAL A 146 -1.72 13.93 6.25
N ILE A 147 -2.16 12.92 5.49
CA ILE A 147 -1.76 12.69 4.10
C ILE A 147 -2.89 13.09 3.16
N ASP A 148 -2.54 13.82 2.10
CA ASP A 148 -3.45 14.19 1.03
C ASP A 148 -3.39 13.15 -0.12
N LEU A 149 -4.08 12.02 0.04
CA LEU A 149 -4.23 11.01 -1.01
C LEU A 149 -5.34 11.41 -1.97
N HIS A 150 -5.06 11.63 -3.26
CA HIS A 150 -6.06 12.08 -4.24
C HIS A 150 -6.91 10.93 -4.76
N PHE A 151 -7.97 10.58 -4.03
CA PHE A 151 -8.81 9.44 -4.35
C PHE A 151 -9.59 9.62 -5.67
N PRO A 152 -9.73 8.57 -6.51
CA PRO A 152 -10.52 8.65 -7.73
C PRO A 152 -11.99 8.97 -7.48
N GLN A 153 -12.58 9.86 -8.27
CA GLN A 153 -13.97 10.30 -8.11
C GLN A 153 -15.01 9.20 -8.48
N SER A 154 -14.56 8.13 -9.13
CA SER A 154 -15.36 6.95 -9.45
C SER A 154 -15.63 6.03 -8.26
N LEU A 155 -14.95 6.23 -7.12
CA LEU A 155 -15.06 5.33 -5.98
C LEU A 155 -16.50 5.22 -5.46
N VAL A 156 -16.93 3.97 -5.31
CA VAL A 156 -18.17 3.54 -4.68
C VAL A 156 -17.89 2.99 -3.28
N GLU A 157 -16.75 2.34 -3.09
CA GLU A 157 -16.31 1.77 -1.83
C GLU A 157 -14.87 2.14 -1.51
N LEU A 158 -14.65 2.72 -0.33
CA LEU A 158 -13.34 3.06 0.20
C LEU A 158 -13.13 2.34 1.54
N ARG A 159 -12.06 1.58 1.62
CA ARG A 159 -11.63 0.90 2.84
C ARG A 159 -10.20 1.30 3.17
N ILE A 160 -10.02 1.86 4.35
CA ILE A 160 -8.71 2.23 4.88
C ILE A 160 -8.59 1.58 6.25
N ASN A 161 -7.63 0.66 6.39
CA ASN A 161 -7.31 0.03 7.66
C ASN A 161 -5.85 0.28 7.99
N THR A 162 -5.62 1.36 8.75
CA THR A 162 -4.30 1.78 9.23
C THR A 162 -3.27 2.06 8.12
N GLY A 163 -2.41 3.04 8.35
CA GLY A 163 -1.32 3.32 7.42
C GLY A 163 -0.21 4.06 8.14
N GLN A 164 1.01 3.96 7.63
CA GLN A 164 2.20 4.56 8.22
C GLN A 164 2.77 5.62 7.29
N ASN A 165 3.38 6.64 7.86
CA ASN A 165 4.15 7.60 7.08
C ASN A 165 5.64 7.48 7.40
N TYR A 166 6.44 7.53 6.35
CA TYR A 166 7.89 7.49 6.40
C TYR A 166 8.50 8.76 5.84
N ASP A 167 9.48 9.31 6.55
CA ASP A 167 10.24 10.51 6.16
C ASP A 167 11.13 10.28 4.94
N ASN A 168 11.46 9.00 4.69
CA ASN A 168 12.27 8.52 3.58
C ASN A 168 11.84 7.10 3.23
N ALA A 169 12.29 6.58 2.09
CA ALA A 169 12.16 5.15 1.82
C ALA A 169 12.76 4.36 3.00
N PRO A 170 12.06 3.31 3.50
CA PRO A 170 12.58 2.48 4.59
C PRO A 170 13.99 1.97 4.25
N HIS A 171 14.89 1.88 5.22
CA HIS A 171 16.23 1.34 4.99
C HIS A 171 16.30 -0.12 5.43
N LEU A 172 16.99 -0.97 4.65
CA LEU A 172 17.13 -2.41 4.91
C LEU A 172 17.64 -2.73 6.33
N GLU A 173 18.50 -1.87 6.89
CA GLU A 173 19.09 -2.06 8.22
C GLU A 173 18.11 -1.72 9.36
N GLU A 174 17.11 -0.87 9.11
CA GLU A 174 16.09 -0.44 10.07
C GLU A 174 14.87 -1.37 10.05
N ASP A 175 14.52 -1.93 8.88
CA ASP A 175 13.36 -2.82 8.69
C ASP A 175 13.55 -4.22 9.29
N GLY A 176 14.79 -4.74 9.34
CA GLY A 176 15.06 -6.09 9.85
C GLY A 176 14.74 -6.31 11.34
N TRP A 177 14.41 -5.25 12.07
CA TRP A 177 14.08 -5.27 13.50
C TRP A 177 12.67 -4.71 13.79
N ASN A 178 11.94 -4.25 12.77
CA ASN A 178 10.68 -3.52 12.92
C ASN A 178 9.45 -4.37 12.59
N ASP A 179 9.45 -5.64 13.03
CA ASP A 179 8.31 -6.57 12.88
C ASP A 179 6.99 -6.00 13.46
N GLU A 180 7.09 -5.03 14.38
CA GLU A 180 5.97 -4.36 15.03
C GLU A 180 5.75 -2.91 14.60
N GLY A 181 6.41 -2.43 13.54
CA GLY A 181 6.27 -1.04 13.10
C GLY A 181 4.82 -0.66 12.87
N TRP A 182 4.00 -1.58 12.36
CA TRP A 182 2.56 -1.35 12.13
C TRP A 182 1.76 -1.09 13.41
N MET A 183 2.31 -1.45 14.57
CA MET A 183 1.74 -1.17 15.89
C MET A 183 2.20 0.17 16.49
N ASP A 184 3.18 0.85 15.89
CA ASP A 184 3.63 2.16 16.38
C ASP A 184 2.64 3.26 15.98
N GLU A 185 1.85 3.71 16.96
CA GLU A 185 0.85 4.77 16.81
C GLU A 185 1.45 6.12 16.39
N ASP A 186 2.74 6.38 16.65
CA ASP A 186 3.36 7.68 16.38
C ASP A 186 3.61 7.92 14.89
N ILE A 187 3.77 6.84 14.12
CA ILE A 187 4.00 6.88 12.67
C ILE A 187 2.73 6.70 11.85
N HIS A 188 1.58 6.49 12.50
CA HIS A 188 0.32 6.34 11.78
C HIS A 188 -0.16 7.67 11.18
N PHE A 189 -0.66 7.63 9.94
CA PHE A 189 -1.25 8.79 9.29
C PHE A 189 -2.77 8.72 9.19
N THR A 190 -3.40 9.89 9.27
CA THR A 190 -4.78 10.09 8.85
C THR A 190 -4.82 10.64 7.43
N VAL A 191 -5.93 10.47 6.71
CA VAL A 191 -6.10 11.05 5.36
C VAL A 191 -6.93 12.32 5.42
N VAL A 192 -6.68 13.24 4.49
CA VAL A 192 -7.58 14.40 4.27
C VAL A 192 -8.92 13.89 3.71
N PRO A 193 -10.05 14.13 4.39
CA PRO A 193 -11.37 13.77 3.87
C PRO A 193 -11.69 14.52 2.58
N GLN A 194 -12.28 13.83 1.61
CA GLN A 194 -12.60 14.36 0.29
C GLN A 194 -14.06 14.13 -0.09
N ALA A 195 -14.57 14.99 -0.95
CA ALA A 195 -15.84 14.75 -1.63
C ALA A 195 -15.64 13.71 -2.74
N LEU A 196 -16.39 12.62 -2.65
CA LEU A 196 -16.37 11.46 -3.52
C LEU A 196 -17.84 11.16 -3.91
N PRO A 197 -18.37 11.77 -4.98
CA PRO A 197 -19.81 11.87 -5.23
C PRO A 197 -20.52 10.52 -5.44
N ASN A 198 -19.77 9.45 -5.73
CA ASN A 198 -20.29 8.11 -5.92
C ASN A 198 -20.11 7.20 -4.69
N LEU A 199 -19.44 7.67 -3.63
CA LEU A 199 -19.10 6.86 -2.47
C LEU A 199 -20.35 6.43 -1.70
N LYS A 200 -20.54 5.12 -1.58
CA LYS A 200 -21.65 4.45 -0.89
C LYS A 200 -21.23 3.76 0.40
N SER A 201 -20.02 3.22 0.43
CA SER A 201 -19.47 2.48 1.57
C SER A 201 -18.13 3.07 1.99
N LEU A 202 -18.00 3.41 3.26
CA LEU A 202 -16.74 3.83 3.88
C LEU A 202 -16.42 2.89 5.04
N THR A 203 -15.27 2.23 4.98
CA THR A 203 -14.66 1.60 6.16
C THR A 203 -13.37 2.34 6.48
N TYR A 204 -13.28 2.91 7.67
CA TYR A 204 -12.08 3.61 8.11
C TYR A 204 -11.74 3.17 9.53
N VAL A 205 -10.81 2.23 9.61
CA VAL A 205 -10.32 1.63 10.87
C VAL A 205 -8.90 2.12 11.08
N HIS A 206 -8.63 2.65 12.27
CA HIS A 206 -7.35 3.29 12.57
C HIS A 206 -7.12 3.29 14.09
N MET A 207 -5.86 3.38 14.55
CA MET A 207 -5.55 3.30 15.98
C MET A 207 -5.48 4.67 16.69
N THR A 208 -5.43 5.77 15.94
CA THR A 208 -5.23 7.11 16.52
C THR A 208 -6.47 7.76 17.17
N SER A 209 -6.24 8.71 18.08
CA SER A 209 -7.28 9.35 18.90
C SER A 209 -8.22 10.35 18.18
N ASN A 210 -8.00 10.67 16.90
CA ASN A 210 -8.75 11.72 16.17
C ASN A 210 -9.68 11.19 15.04
N ILE A 211 -9.95 9.89 15.01
CA ILE A 211 -10.69 9.26 13.90
C ILE A 211 -12.14 9.74 13.84
N ALA A 212 -12.76 10.02 14.99
CA ALA A 212 -14.12 10.53 15.02
C ALA A 212 -14.28 11.80 14.17
N LYS A 213 -13.30 12.72 14.19
CA LYS A 213 -13.35 13.96 13.40
C LYS A 213 -13.25 13.66 11.90
N ILE A 214 -12.36 12.75 11.51
CA ILE A 214 -12.18 12.32 10.12
C ILE A 214 -13.46 11.68 9.57
N ILE A 215 -14.06 10.76 10.33
CA ILE A 215 -15.35 10.14 9.99
C ILE A 215 -16.45 11.20 9.81
N GLN A 216 -16.57 12.13 10.76
CA GLN A 216 -17.57 13.21 10.68
C GLN A 216 -17.41 14.04 9.40
N GLU A 217 -16.17 14.39 9.04
CA GLU A 217 -15.87 15.15 7.82
C GLU A 217 -16.19 14.35 6.55
N PHE A 218 -15.83 13.06 6.49
CA PHE A 218 -16.21 12.19 5.36
C PHE A 218 -17.74 12.10 5.19
N ILE A 219 -18.47 11.91 6.29
CA ILE A 219 -19.93 11.84 6.28
C ILE A 219 -20.55 13.15 5.76
N GLN A 220 -20.02 14.29 6.22
CA GLN A 220 -20.51 15.61 5.80
C GLN A 220 -20.21 15.91 4.33
N LEU A 221 -19.05 15.49 3.83
CA LEU A 221 -18.65 15.66 2.42
C LEU A 221 -19.39 14.70 1.48
N ASN A 222 -19.89 13.57 1.99
CA ASN A 222 -20.47 12.48 1.20
C ASN A 222 -21.87 12.09 1.72
N PRO A 223 -22.88 12.97 1.61
CA PRO A 223 -24.23 12.73 2.14
C PRO A 223 -24.98 11.58 1.46
N GLN A 224 -24.45 11.03 0.35
CA GLN A 224 -24.98 9.87 -0.36
C GLN A 224 -24.48 8.51 0.16
N LEU A 225 -23.64 8.51 1.21
CA LEU A 225 -23.19 7.31 1.91
C LEU A 225 -24.38 6.50 2.43
N GLU A 226 -24.27 5.19 2.27
CA GLU A 226 -25.26 4.20 2.72
C GLU A 226 -24.72 3.41 3.92
N PHE A 227 -23.40 3.29 4.03
CA PHE A 227 -22.74 2.52 5.08
C PHE A 227 -21.43 3.18 5.55
N VAL A 228 -21.24 3.24 6.87
CA VAL A 228 -19.97 3.66 7.50
C VAL A 228 -19.54 2.68 8.59
N ARG A 229 -18.32 2.15 8.49
CA ARG A 229 -17.69 1.30 9.52
C ARG A 229 -16.41 1.93 10.05
N SER A 230 -16.22 1.88 11.38
CA SER A 230 -15.01 2.40 12.04
C SER A 230 -14.82 1.79 13.43
N ASN A 231 -13.74 2.13 14.13
CA ASN A 231 -13.53 1.75 15.54
C ASN A 231 -14.64 2.32 16.43
N ASN A 232 -14.89 1.67 17.56
CA ASN A 232 -15.90 2.10 18.53
C ASN A 232 -15.68 3.56 19.01
N THR A 233 -14.43 3.98 19.15
CA THR A 233 -14.07 5.36 19.58
C THR A 233 -14.47 6.44 18.57
N SER A 234 -14.70 6.08 17.31
CA SER A 234 -15.12 6.99 16.24
C SER A 234 -16.59 7.41 16.36
N PHE A 235 -17.44 6.58 16.98
CA PHE A 235 -18.89 6.79 17.09
C PHE A 235 -19.29 7.46 18.41
N ASN A 236 -18.70 8.62 18.70
CA ASN A 236 -19.12 9.43 19.84
C ASN A 236 -20.49 10.08 19.61
N ALA A 237 -21.06 10.72 20.65
CA ALA A 237 -22.37 11.35 20.60
C ALA A 237 -22.54 12.35 19.44
N ARG A 238 -21.48 13.06 19.06
CA ARG A 238 -21.52 14.00 17.93
C ARG A 238 -21.56 13.26 16.59
N THR A 239 -20.74 12.22 16.41
CA THR A 239 -20.76 11.41 15.19
C THR A 239 -22.14 10.77 14.99
N LEU A 240 -22.71 10.18 16.05
CA LEU A 240 -24.04 9.59 16.02
C LEU A 240 -25.13 10.60 15.68
N GLN A 241 -25.06 11.82 16.25
CA GLN A 241 -25.98 12.89 15.90
C GLN A 241 -25.91 13.23 14.40
N ILE A 242 -24.72 13.25 13.78
CA ILE A 242 -24.60 13.50 12.33
C ILE A 242 -25.24 12.36 11.53
N ILE A 243 -24.96 11.10 11.91
CA ILE A 243 -25.52 9.91 11.25
C ILE A 243 -27.05 9.92 11.28
N GLU A 244 -27.66 10.27 12.41
CA GLU A 244 -29.13 10.38 12.55
C GLU A 244 -29.79 11.38 11.58
N HIS A 245 -29.04 12.34 11.04
CA HIS A 245 -29.54 13.32 10.07
C HIS A 245 -29.40 12.88 8.61
N ILE A 246 -28.79 11.72 8.33
CA ILE A 246 -28.62 11.18 6.98
C ILE A 246 -29.53 9.96 6.82
N PRO A 247 -30.67 10.09 6.10
CA PRO A 247 -31.64 9.02 5.99
C PRO A 247 -31.04 7.77 5.32
N GLY A 248 -31.15 6.64 6.01
CA GLY A 248 -30.70 5.34 5.48
C GLY A 248 -29.20 5.06 5.65
N LEU A 249 -28.44 5.95 6.29
CA LEU A 249 -27.05 5.68 6.63
C LEU A 249 -26.97 4.65 7.76
N GLU A 250 -26.47 3.47 7.44
CA GLU A 250 -26.15 2.43 8.40
C GLU A 250 -24.73 2.62 8.94
N TYR A 251 -24.49 2.19 10.19
CA TYR A 251 -23.15 2.21 10.77
C TYR A 251 -22.84 0.93 11.53
N GLU A 252 -21.57 0.55 11.51
CA GLU A 252 -21.05 -0.64 12.21
C GLU A 252 -19.75 -0.29 12.95
N THR A 253 -19.60 -0.80 14.17
CA THR A 253 -18.33 -0.80 14.87
C THR A 253 -17.50 -1.99 14.40
N ALA A 254 -16.29 -1.76 13.91
CA ALA A 254 -15.33 -2.84 13.75
C ALA A 254 -15.02 -3.41 15.14
N GLU A 255 -15.24 -4.71 15.33
CA GLU A 255 -14.63 -5.43 16.44
C GLU A 255 -13.10 -5.37 16.23
N ASP A 256 -12.35 -5.33 17.33
CA ASP A 256 -10.88 -5.31 17.32
C ASP A 256 -10.36 -6.66 16.77
N ASP A 257 -10.49 -6.87 15.47
CA ASP A 257 -9.87 -7.97 14.73
C ASP A 257 -8.38 -7.63 14.59
N TYR A 258 -7.61 -7.85 15.66
CA TYR A 258 -6.15 -7.87 15.64
C TYR A 258 -5.65 -9.22 15.13
#